data_AF-A0AAN8RHQ1-F1
#
_entry.id   AF-A0AAN8RHQ1-F1
#
_cell.length_a   1.000
_cell.length_b   1.000
_cell.length_c   1.000
_cell.angle_alpha   90.00
_cell.angle_beta   90.00
_cell.angle_gamma   90.00
#
_symmetry.space_group_name_H-M   'P 1'
#
loop_
_entity.id
_entity.type
_entity.pdbx_description
1 polymer ?
#
loop_
_entity_poly.entity_id
_entity_poly.type
_entity_poly.pdbx_seq_one_letter_code
_entity_poly.pdbx_strand_id
1 'polypeptide(L)'
;MNLPQLEVTPVAPVQFRRFRNGTTVFADFGADVYGNLQIRIPPPIVPTRLTIRVGEKLDATGAIDRRPYGSVNYRELSLVTQSNRSVYQLQIPPKPRHNNPQAVHMPPGIGEVTVFRYAEIDNAPVNLNAAALHQLWVHAAFDDNNSFFRSSDDTLNAVWGLCKHTIKATTAFGVYIDGERERIPYEADAYINQLSHLACDAKPEVSRYTLEHLLKHPTWPTEWSLHMPMIAAFDYMFTGDITLANNNYNALKRKLLMEKARGDGLIRALGIVDWPVGERDGFNGGDTNNQAGPEVNAVVNAFYYRALLDMATIAQATKRTDDALLFKSRAKAVYNAYNAVFFDRRRGIYIDGEGSTHASLHANMFPLAFDLVPRGYQNQVADFIQSRGMACSVYGAQYLLEALYKAGRDQYALQLMTSRSDRSWWHMIQISSTMTLEAWDIKYKPNLTWNHAWGTAPANIISRYLLGVRPLKPGFEKILIAPQPGSLTQFRGTVPTMRGPVFVGYVAGVLEVEIPKGTTARVLIPYKLAKPQTFPPRLFINGVEEVASTENGYIVVDEVGPGKSRFDFRPRNQNSPRALRPEIKSASPRQTGEEPCANLRPGDIYDSSIWTSNSAPQYHLRLRMLG
;
A
#
# COMPACT_ATOMS: atom_id res chain seq x y z
N MET A 1 17.65 7.64 -16.13
CA MET A 1 17.51 8.67 -15.07
C MET A 1 18.64 8.55 -14.06
N ASN A 2 18.94 9.62 -13.32
CA ASN A 2 19.84 9.56 -12.17
C ASN A 2 19.15 8.87 -10.99
N LEU A 3 19.93 8.30 -10.07
CA LEU A 3 19.38 7.77 -8.82
C LEU A 3 18.63 8.89 -8.08
N PRO A 4 17.41 8.64 -7.56
CA PRO A 4 16.69 9.60 -6.75
C PRO A 4 17.52 10.08 -5.56
N GLN A 5 17.37 11.34 -5.20
CA GLN A 5 18.04 11.89 -4.03
C GLN A 5 17.50 11.24 -2.77
N LEU A 6 18.42 10.77 -1.92
CA LEU A 6 18.12 10.21 -0.61
C LEU A 6 18.37 11.25 0.48
N GLU A 7 17.53 11.19 1.51
CA GLU A 7 17.57 12.00 2.71
C GLU A 7 17.92 11.13 3.91
N VAL A 8 18.57 11.75 4.91
CA VAL A 8 18.86 11.11 6.20
C VAL A 8 18.21 11.94 7.29
N THR A 9 17.12 11.41 7.86
CA THR A 9 16.34 12.08 8.91
C THR A 9 16.72 11.51 10.28
N PRO A 10 17.27 12.32 11.20
CA PRO A 10 17.52 11.87 12.57
C PRO A 10 16.21 11.71 13.36
N VAL A 11 16.00 10.53 13.94
CA VAL A 11 14.83 10.19 14.77
C VAL A 11 15.28 9.94 16.21
N ALA A 12 14.71 10.66 17.15
CA ALA A 12 14.98 10.48 18.58
C ALA A 12 14.17 9.30 19.16
N PRO A 13 14.64 8.64 20.25
CA PRO A 13 13.89 7.58 20.90
C PRO A 13 12.55 8.08 21.47
N VAL A 14 11.49 7.29 21.29
CA VAL A 14 10.20 7.50 21.95
C VAL A 14 10.17 6.87 23.34
N GLN A 15 11.03 5.87 23.61
CA GLN A 15 11.30 5.37 24.95
C GLN A 15 12.80 5.21 25.16
N PHE A 16 13.26 5.51 26.37
CA PHE A 16 14.65 5.40 26.77
C PHE A 16 14.76 4.88 28.20
N ARG A 17 15.60 3.87 28.43
CA ARG A 17 15.81 3.27 29.76
C ARG A 17 17.30 3.16 30.05
N ARG A 18 17.66 3.35 31.32
CA ARG A 18 19.02 3.16 31.83
C ARG A 18 19.05 1.97 32.76
N PHE A 19 20.12 1.21 32.71
CA PHE A 19 20.41 0.08 33.58
C PHE A 19 21.84 0.23 34.13
N ARG A 20 22.18 -0.54 35.18
CA ARG A 20 23.55 -0.62 35.73
C ARG A 20 24.18 0.76 35.96
N ASN A 21 23.48 1.62 36.70
CA ASN A 21 23.89 3.00 36.98
C ASN A 21 24.19 3.86 35.73
N GLY A 22 23.55 3.57 34.59
CA GLY A 22 23.68 4.35 33.35
C GLY A 22 24.73 3.82 32.37
N THR A 23 25.47 2.77 32.73
CA THR A 23 26.47 2.13 31.85
C THR A 23 25.85 1.27 30.76
N THR A 24 24.60 0.83 30.93
CA THR A 24 23.80 0.18 29.89
C THR A 24 22.55 1.01 29.60
N VAL A 25 22.24 1.24 28.33
CA VAL A 25 21.03 1.95 27.91
C VAL A 25 20.25 1.17 26.85
N PHE A 26 18.93 1.34 26.87
CA PHE A 26 18.00 0.83 25.86
C PHE A 26 17.21 2.00 25.27
N ALA A 27 17.02 1.98 23.95
CA ALA A 27 16.22 2.93 23.21
C ALA A 27 15.23 2.21 22.29
N ASP A 28 13.98 2.66 22.30
CA ASP A 28 12.95 2.33 21.31
C ASP A 28 12.69 3.59 20.48
N PHE A 29 12.95 3.53 19.18
CA PHE A 29 12.72 4.63 18.23
C PHE A 29 11.26 4.69 17.73
N GLY A 30 10.42 3.74 18.13
CA GLY A 30 8.99 3.70 17.83
C GLY A 30 8.66 2.92 16.57
N ALA A 31 9.56 2.92 15.57
CA ALA A 31 9.38 2.18 14.33
C ALA A 31 10.72 1.69 13.74
N ASP A 32 10.62 0.63 12.95
CA ASP A 32 11.69 0.04 12.16
C ASP A 32 11.97 0.94 10.96
N VAL A 33 13.25 1.23 10.72
CA VAL A 33 13.69 1.96 9.53
C VAL A 33 14.97 1.37 8.98
N TYR A 34 15.21 1.56 7.68
CA TYR A 34 16.56 1.40 7.12
C TYR A 34 17.42 2.58 7.55
N GLY A 35 18.46 2.31 8.33
CA GLY A 35 19.29 3.39 8.84
C GLY A 35 20.57 2.96 9.54
N ASN A 36 21.19 3.95 10.20
CA ASN A 36 22.35 3.77 11.08
C ASN A 36 22.04 4.38 12.45
N LEU A 37 22.84 4.09 13.49
CA LEU A 37 22.69 4.70 14.80
C LEU A 37 23.75 5.79 15.00
N GLN A 38 23.31 7.01 15.27
CA GLN A 38 24.17 8.09 15.76
C GLN A 38 24.17 8.09 17.30
N ILE A 39 25.38 8.20 17.87
CA ILE A 39 25.59 8.36 19.31
C ILE A 39 26.39 9.63 19.55
N ARG A 40 25.89 10.51 20.40
CA ARG A 40 26.58 11.72 20.86
C ARG A 40 27.12 11.51 22.26
N ILE A 41 28.43 11.63 22.41
CA ILE A 41 29.12 11.45 23.70
C ILE A 41 29.97 12.70 23.94
N PRO A 42 29.63 13.57 24.89
CA PRO A 42 30.40 14.79 25.16
C PRO A 42 31.84 14.44 25.60
N PRO A 43 32.89 14.97 24.94
CA PRO A 43 34.27 14.84 25.41
C PRO A 43 34.54 15.78 26.61
N PRO A 44 35.61 15.55 27.40
CA PRO A 44 36.58 14.47 27.26
C PRO A 44 36.07 13.15 27.86
N ILE A 45 36.40 12.04 27.20
CA ILE A 45 36.13 10.69 27.69
C ILE A 45 37.37 9.81 27.59
N VAL A 46 37.48 8.83 28.48
CA VAL A 46 38.43 7.74 28.30
C VAL A 46 37.99 6.91 27.08
N PRO A 47 38.91 6.58 26.15
CA PRO A 47 38.61 5.63 25.09
C PRO A 47 38.09 4.31 25.65
N THR A 48 36.83 4.01 25.36
CA THR A 48 36.10 2.86 25.90
C THR A 48 35.48 2.09 24.74
N ARG A 49 35.52 0.76 24.84
CA ARG A 49 34.84 -0.12 23.90
C ARG A 49 33.38 -0.31 24.33
N LEU A 50 32.46 0.18 23.52
CA LEU A 50 31.02 -0.05 23.64
C LEU A 50 30.63 -1.33 22.91
N THR A 51 29.70 -2.09 23.48
CA THR A 51 28.96 -3.12 22.75
C THR A 51 27.61 -2.53 22.40
N ILE A 52 27.28 -2.51 21.12
CA ILE A 52 26.07 -1.91 20.58
C ILE A 52 25.27 -3.00 19.90
N ARG A 53 24.00 -3.13 20.28
CA ARG A 53 23.04 -4.02 19.61
C ARG A 53 21.94 -3.19 18.99
N VAL A 54 21.56 -3.53 17.77
CA VAL A 54 20.37 -2.96 17.11
C VAL A 54 19.53 -4.10 16.53
N GLY A 55 18.21 -3.96 16.53
CA GLY A 55 17.32 -4.99 16.01
C GLY A 55 15.87 -4.54 15.84
N GLU A 56 15.08 -5.39 15.18
CA GLU A 56 13.65 -5.16 14.87
C GLU A 56 12.71 -5.72 15.94
N LYS A 57 13.14 -6.74 16.69
CA LYS A 57 12.27 -7.54 17.57
C LYS A 57 12.79 -7.59 19.00
N LEU A 58 11.88 -7.53 19.97
CA LEU A 58 12.15 -7.83 21.37
C LEU A 58 11.84 -9.30 21.71
N ASP A 59 12.53 -9.84 22.70
CA ASP A 59 12.21 -11.13 23.31
C ASP A 59 11.18 -10.98 24.45
N ALA A 60 10.82 -12.11 25.08
CA ALA A 60 9.83 -12.12 26.17
C ALA A 60 10.26 -11.34 27.42
N THR A 61 11.56 -11.02 27.57
CA THR A 61 12.10 -10.21 28.67
C THR A 61 12.06 -8.71 28.38
N GLY A 62 11.76 -8.33 27.13
CA GLY A 62 11.79 -6.95 26.66
C GLY A 62 13.19 -6.47 26.25
N ALA A 63 14.18 -7.36 26.19
CA ALA A 63 15.48 -7.09 25.57
C ALA A 63 15.41 -7.30 24.05
N ILE A 64 16.38 -6.78 23.30
CA ILE A 64 16.49 -7.07 21.87
C ILE A 64 16.69 -8.58 21.69
N ASP A 65 15.83 -9.19 20.86
CA ASP A 65 15.94 -10.60 20.50
C ASP A 65 17.25 -10.83 19.73
N ARG A 66 18.18 -11.58 20.33
CA ARG A 66 19.51 -11.84 19.78
C ARG A 66 19.54 -13.02 18.81
N ARG A 67 18.44 -13.77 18.74
CA ARG A 67 18.26 -14.91 17.84
C ARG A 67 16.86 -14.84 17.24
N PRO A 68 16.51 -13.71 16.61
CA PRO A 68 15.19 -13.57 16.03
C PRO A 68 15.05 -14.60 14.90
N TYR A 69 13.83 -15.03 14.66
CA TYR A 69 13.57 -16.04 13.66
C TYR A 69 13.80 -15.51 12.24
N GLY A 70 14.05 -16.44 11.32
CA GLY A 70 14.09 -16.17 9.89
C GLY A 70 15.11 -15.09 9.51
N SER A 71 14.61 -14.02 8.90
CA SER A 71 15.45 -12.90 8.42
C SER A 71 15.14 -11.58 9.12
N VAL A 72 14.49 -11.64 10.29
CA VAL A 72 14.31 -10.49 11.18
C VAL A 72 15.68 -10.05 11.69
N ASN A 73 15.94 -8.74 11.68
CA ASN A 73 17.25 -8.19 11.88
C ASN A 73 17.66 -8.13 13.35
N TYR A 74 18.92 -8.54 13.56
CA TYR A 74 19.70 -8.29 14.75
C TYR A 74 21.16 -8.09 14.35
N ARG A 75 21.80 -7.07 14.92
CA ARG A 75 23.23 -6.78 14.75
C ARG A 75 23.85 -6.51 16.12
N GLU A 76 25.02 -7.09 16.37
CA GLU A 76 25.90 -6.73 17.48
C GLU A 76 27.21 -6.19 16.92
N LEU A 77 27.63 -5.02 17.39
CA LEU A 77 28.75 -4.26 16.87
C LEU A 77 29.59 -3.71 18.03
N SER A 78 30.90 -3.57 17.81
CA SER A 78 31.79 -2.87 18.74
C SER A 78 32.10 -1.47 18.23
N LEU A 79 32.09 -0.49 19.13
CA LEU A 79 32.52 0.88 18.85
C LEU A 79 33.54 1.32 19.90
N VAL A 80 34.70 1.83 19.46
CA VAL A 80 35.70 2.38 20.37
C VAL A 80 35.60 3.90 20.34
N THR A 81 35.35 4.52 21.48
CA THR A 81 35.30 5.97 21.60
C THR A 81 36.69 6.59 21.55
N GLN A 82 36.77 7.87 21.18
CA GLN A 82 38.00 8.66 21.14
C GLN A 82 37.86 9.84 22.09
N SER A 83 38.97 10.26 22.69
CA SER A 83 38.97 11.29 23.74
C SER A 83 38.47 12.66 23.26
N ASN A 84 38.65 12.97 21.97
CA ASN A 84 38.33 14.27 21.36
C ASN A 84 37.19 14.21 20.32
N ARG A 85 36.46 13.10 20.21
CA ARG A 85 35.35 12.94 19.26
C ARG A 85 34.02 12.89 19.99
N SER A 86 33.06 13.67 19.52
CA SER A 86 31.75 13.82 20.17
C SER A 86 30.60 13.09 19.46
N VAL A 87 30.75 12.76 18.18
CA VAL A 87 29.68 12.14 17.37
C VAL A 87 30.19 10.87 16.71
N TYR A 88 29.45 9.79 16.91
CA TYR A 88 29.76 8.46 16.44
C TYR A 88 28.61 7.94 15.59
N GLN A 89 28.96 7.18 14.54
CA GLN A 89 28.04 6.38 13.74
C GLN A 89 28.62 4.97 13.63
N LEU A 90 27.75 3.96 13.48
CA LEU A 90 28.19 2.57 13.43
C LEU A 90 28.86 2.27 12.09
N GLN A 91 29.96 1.52 12.15
CA GLN A 91 30.56 0.88 10.97
C GLN A 91 29.87 -0.46 10.78
N ILE A 92 28.77 -0.46 10.03
CA ILE A 92 27.95 -1.66 9.80
C ILE A 92 28.57 -2.47 8.65
N PRO A 93 28.89 -3.77 8.84
CA PRO A 93 29.32 -4.61 7.74
C PRO A 93 28.12 -5.06 6.88
N PRO A 94 28.26 -5.12 5.54
CA PRO A 94 27.22 -5.68 4.68
C PRO A 94 26.99 -7.15 5.01
N LYS A 95 25.78 -7.66 4.80
CA LYS A 95 25.52 -9.10 4.98
C LYS A 95 26.14 -9.89 3.84
N PRO A 96 26.55 -11.16 4.07
CA PRO A 96 27.04 -12.01 2.98
C PRO A 96 26.09 -12.12 1.79
N ARG A 97 24.78 -12.09 2.02
CA ARG A 97 23.76 -12.15 0.95
C ARG A 97 23.73 -10.91 0.05
N HIS A 98 24.21 -9.77 0.56
CA HIS A 98 24.33 -8.54 -0.22
C HIS A 98 25.50 -8.57 -1.19
N ASN A 99 26.33 -9.62 -1.20
CA ASN A 99 27.34 -9.83 -2.23
C ASN A 99 26.76 -10.37 -3.55
N ASN A 100 25.45 -10.66 -3.61
CA ASN A 100 24.78 -11.03 -4.85
C ASN A 100 24.88 -9.85 -5.84
N PRO A 101 25.33 -10.06 -7.10
CA PRO A 101 25.40 -9.00 -8.11
C PRO A 101 24.09 -8.27 -8.42
N GLN A 102 22.94 -8.88 -8.09
CA GLN A 102 21.62 -8.26 -8.25
C GLN A 102 21.19 -7.40 -7.05
N ALA A 103 21.87 -7.53 -5.91
CA ALA A 103 21.56 -6.76 -4.72
C ALA A 103 21.93 -5.28 -4.92
N VAL A 104 21.06 -4.39 -4.48
CA VAL A 104 21.31 -2.96 -4.52
C VAL A 104 22.12 -2.56 -3.29
N HIS A 105 23.21 -1.84 -3.55
CA HIS A 105 24.08 -1.31 -2.51
C HIS A 105 23.73 0.14 -2.16
N MET A 106 23.97 0.51 -0.90
CA MET A 106 23.84 1.88 -0.46
C MET A 106 24.84 2.80 -1.19
N PRO A 107 24.45 4.04 -1.53
CA PRO A 107 25.40 5.02 -2.02
C PRO A 107 26.57 5.23 -1.03
N PRO A 108 27.83 5.28 -1.50
CA PRO A 108 29.00 5.38 -0.62
C PRO A 108 28.95 6.54 0.39
N GLY A 109 28.33 7.66 0.03
CA GLY A 109 28.20 8.84 0.89
C GLY A 109 27.24 8.67 2.08
N ILE A 110 26.33 7.69 2.04
CA ILE A 110 25.43 7.36 3.16
C ILE A 110 26.06 6.30 4.06
N GLY A 111 26.81 5.38 3.47
CA GLY A 111 27.35 4.21 4.14
C GLY A 111 26.32 3.09 4.32
N GLU A 112 26.77 1.98 4.90
CA GLU A 112 25.93 0.80 5.09
C GLU A 112 24.84 1.05 6.14
N VAL A 113 23.66 0.48 5.90
CA VAL A 113 22.48 0.56 6.77
C VAL A 113 22.03 -0.83 7.23
N THR A 114 21.23 -0.86 8.28
CA THR A 114 20.48 -2.04 8.73
C THR A 114 19.07 -1.62 9.08
N VAL A 115 18.12 -2.55 9.06
CA VAL A 115 16.78 -2.30 9.60
C VAL A 115 16.80 -2.51 11.10
N PHE A 116 16.30 -1.54 11.86
CA PHE A 116 16.11 -1.67 13.31
C PHE A 116 15.10 -0.64 13.82
N ARG A 117 14.47 -0.98 14.95
CA ARG A 117 13.67 -0.08 15.80
C ARG A 117 14.30 0.14 17.16
N TYR A 118 15.06 -0.83 17.64
CA TYR A 118 15.60 -0.85 18.99
C TYR A 118 17.12 -0.73 18.98
N ALA A 119 17.68 -0.09 20.01
CA ALA A 119 19.12 -0.09 20.28
C ALA A 119 19.42 -0.35 21.76
N GLU A 120 20.42 -1.20 22.03
CA GLU A 120 21.04 -1.37 23.33
C GLU A 120 22.51 -0.97 23.25
N ILE A 121 23.01 -0.24 24.24
CA ILE A 121 24.43 0.12 24.35
C ILE A 121 24.92 -0.28 25.73
N ASP A 122 25.93 -1.13 25.79
CA ASP A 122 26.66 -1.50 27.00
C ASP A 122 27.98 -0.75 27.10
N ASN A 123 28.46 -0.58 28.33
CA ASN A 123 29.73 0.07 28.69
C ASN A 123 29.81 1.54 28.26
N ALA A 124 28.70 2.27 28.32
CA ALA A 124 28.69 3.70 28.06
C ALA A 124 29.64 4.43 29.04
N PRO A 125 30.59 5.26 28.56
CA PRO A 125 31.61 5.91 29.39
C PRO A 125 31.04 7.07 30.20
N VAL A 126 29.80 7.47 29.90
CA VAL A 126 29.05 8.55 30.55
C VAL A 126 27.57 8.17 30.61
N ASN A 127 26.82 8.87 31.46
CA ASN A 127 25.37 8.72 31.53
C ASN A 127 24.68 9.32 30.31
N LEU A 128 24.46 8.50 29.27
CA LEU A 128 23.75 8.90 28.06
C LEU A 128 22.28 9.23 28.39
N ASN A 129 21.70 10.20 27.67
CA ASN A 129 20.26 10.52 27.71
C ASN A 129 19.62 10.23 26.35
N ALA A 130 18.30 10.32 26.24
CA ALA A 130 17.59 10.05 24.99
C ALA A 130 18.09 10.92 23.82
N ALA A 131 18.37 12.21 24.05
CA ALA A 131 18.89 13.13 23.04
C ALA A 131 20.31 12.79 22.55
N ALA A 132 21.02 11.90 23.24
CA ALA A 132 22.31 11.41 22.78
C ALA A 132 22.18 10.41 21.61
N LEU A 133 21.02 9.79 21.43
CA LEU A 133 20.82 8.72 20.45
C LEU A 133 19.89 9.20 19.34
N HIS A 134 20.27 8.92 18.09
CA HIS A 134 19.38 9.12 16.95
C HIS A 134 19.48 7.94 16.00
N GLN A 135 18.34 7.41 15.59
CA GLN A 135 18.23 6.55 14.42
C GLN A 135 18.31 7.46 13.18
N LEU A 136 19.31 7.25 12.34
CA LEU A 136 19.52 7.98 11.11
C LEU A 136 18.74 7.28 10.00
N TRP A 137 17.47 7.67 9.83
CA TRP A 137 16.57 7.05 8.88
C TRP A 137 16.89 7.50 7.45
N VAL A 138 17.24 6.55 6.58
CA VAL A 138 17.44 6.80 5.16
C VAL A 138 16.14 6.54 4.39
N HIS A 139 15.74 7.50 3.56
CA HIS A 139 14.58 7.39 2.67
C HIS A 139 14.75 8.30 1.45
N ALA A 140 14.00 8.07 0.38
CA ALA A 140 13.85 9.08 -0.68
C ALA A 140 13.01 10.26 -0.15
N ALA A 141 13.11 11.43 -0.79
CA ALA A 141 12.29 12.60 -0.41
C ALA A 141 10.79 12.22 -0.38
N PHE A 142 10.16 12.37 0.79
CA PHE A 142 8.79 11.90 1.03
C PHE A 142 8.01 12.92 1.84
N ASP A 143 6.87 13.39 1.32
CA ASP A 143 6.01 14.34 2.03
C ASP A 143 4.92 13.60 2.83
N ASP A 144 5.10 13.55 4.15
CA ASP A 144 4.15 12.92 5.06
C ASP A 144 2.76 13.57 5.08
N ASN A 145 2.59 14.79 4.57
CA ASN A 145 1.31 15.51 4.54
C ASN A 145 0.53 15.34 3.24
N ASN A 146 1.13 14.78 2.19
CA ASN A 146 0.48 14.62 0.88
C ASN A 146 -0.67 13.60 0.86
N SER A 147 -0.72 12.72 1.85
CA SER A 147 -1.77 11.71 2.00
C SER A 147 -2.23 11.57 3.45
N PHE A 148 -3.52 11.28 3.62
CA PHE A 148 -4.11 11.08 4.94
C PHE A 148 -5.30 10.11 4.84
N PHE A 149 -5.55 9.35 5.90
CA PHE A 149 -6.75 8.54 6.02
C PHE A 149 -7.15 8.37 7.49
N ARG A 150 -8.46 8.42 7.75
CA ARG A 150 -9.07 8.02 9.02
C ARG A 150 -10.51 7.55 8.78
N SER A 151 -10.93 6.56 9.53
CA SER A 151 -12.26 5.96 9.47
C SER A 151 -12.84 5.68 10.87
N SER A 152 -14.07 5.18 10.91
CA SER A 152 -14.67 4.64 12.13
C SER A 152 -14.17 3.26 12.56
N ASP A 153 -13.22 2.65 11.83
CA ASP A 153 -12.56 1.40 12.22
C ASP A 153 -11.08 1.66 12.59
N ASP A 154 -10.75 1.49 13.87
CA ASP A 154 -9.39 1.72 14.38
C ASP A 154 -8.37 0.69 13.87
N THR A 155 -8.80 -0.53 13.54
CA THR A 155 -7.93 -1.53 12.91
C THR A 155 -7.52 -1.04 11.53
N LEU A 156 -8.47 -0.55 10.72
CA LEU A 156 -8.17 0.00 9.40
C LEU A 156 -7.24 1.22 9.48
N ASN A 157 -7.46 2.10 10.47
CA ASN A 157 -6.61 3.27 10.70
C ASN A 157 -5.15 2.85 11.00
N ALA A 158 -4.96 1.82 11.84
CA ALA A 158 -3.65 1.28 12.15
C ALA A 158 -2.99 0.61 10.93
N VAL A 159 -3.76 -0.13 10.14
CA VAL A 159 -3.29 -0.77 8.90
C VAL A 159 -2.83 0.27 7.87
N TRP A 160 -3.56 1.38 7.70
CA TRP A 160 -3.11 2.51 6.88
C TRP A 160 -1.76 3.06 7.37
N GLY A 161 -1.63 3.28 8.68
CA GLY A 161 -0.38 3.75 9.29
C GLY A 161 0.81 2.80 9.03
N LEU A 162 0.61 1.50 9.22
CA LEU A 162 1.60 0.46 8.93
C LEU A 162 2.05 0.51 7.47
N CYS A 163 1.11 0.57 6.53
CA CYS A 163 1.43 0.56 5.11
C CYS A 163 2.16 1.85 4.69
N LYS A 164 1.69 3.03 5.13
CA LYS A 164 2.33 4.31 4.80
C LYS A 164 3.75 4.40 5.34
N HIS A 165 3.99 3.96 6.58
CA HIS A 165 5.33 3.89 7.16
C HIS A 165 6.24 2.96 6.35
N THR A 166 5.74 1.76 6.01
CA THR A 166 6.50 0.79 5.21
C THR A 166 6.93 1.37 3.87
N ILE A 167 6.01 2.05 3.17
CA ILE A 167 6.31 2.67 1.89
C ILE A 167 7.45 3.66 2.01
N LYS A 168 7.38 4.62 2.95
CA LYS A 168 8.46 5.59 3.13
C LYS A 168 9.77 4.87 3.48
N ALA A 169 9.75 3.94 4.43
CA ALA A 169 10.94 3.23 4.89
C ALA A 169 11.62 2.41 3.78
N THR A 170 10.86 1.80 2.87
CA THR A 170 11.40 0.96 1.78
C THR A 170 11.92 1.74 0.57
N THR A 171 11.81 3.08 0.56
CA THR A 171 12.46 3.92 -0.46
C THR A 171 13.96 4.16 -0.22
N ALA A 172 14.52 3.61 0.86
CA ALA A 172 15.88 3.87 1.34
C ALA A 172 17.02 3.67 0.33
N PHE A 173 16.78 2.92 -0.75
CA PHE A 173 17.77 2.62 -1.79
C PHE A 173 17.60 3.48 -3.06
N GLY A 174 16.56 4.31 -3.15
CA GLY A 174 16.23 5.06 -4.38
C GLY A 174 15.74 4.16 -5.53
N VAL A 175 15.53 2.89 -5.24
CA VAL A 175 14.98 1.84 -6.10
C VAL A 175 14.16 0.92 -5.20
N TYR A 176 13.04 0.39 -5.69
CA TYR A 176 12.25 -0.55 -4.91
C TYR A 176 12.96 -1.89 -4.82
N ILE A 177 13.28 -2.32 -3.61
CA ILE A 177 13.78 -3.65 -3.28
C ILE A 177 12.68 -4.49 -2.63
N ASP A 178 12.87 -5.81 -2.60
CA ASP A 178 12.04 -6.76 -1.85
C ASP A 178 12.04 -6.44 -0.35
N GLY A 179 13.23 -6.40 0.24
CA GLY A 179 13.45 -6.15 1.66
C GLY A 179 14.91 -6.39 2.04
N GLU A 180 15.21 -6.29 3.33
CA GLU A 180 16.59 -6.24 3.84
C GLU A 180 17.37 -7.54 3.65
N ARG A 181 16.69 -8.67 3.46
CA ARG A 181 17.37 -9.96 3.27
C ARG A 181 18.15 -10.01 1.96
N GLU A 182 17.53 -9.61 0.85
CA GLU A 182 18.13 -9.78 -0.49
C GLU A 182 18.52 -8.43 -1.10
N ARG A 183 17.72 -7.39 -0.88
CA ARG A 183 17.86 -6.07 -1.48
C ARG A 183 17.81 -6.12 -3.01
N ILE A 184 16.98 -7.01 -3.56
CA ILE A 184 16.84 -7.21 -5.00
C ILE A 184 15.52 -6.58 -5.45
N PRO A 185 15.53 -5.71 -6.48
CA PRO A 185 14.31 -5.27 -7.15
C PRO A 185 13.66 -6.41 -7.90
N TYR A 186 12.35 -6.61 -7.70
CA TYR A 186 11.54 -7.58 -8.45
C TYR A 186 10.35 -6.88 -9.09
N GLU A 187 9.95 -7.28 -10.30
CA GLU A 187 8.90 -6.59 -11.05
C GLU A 187 7.53 -6.62 -10.37
N ALA A 188 7.15 -7.74 -9.73
CA ALA A 188 5.88 -7.86 -9.02
C ALA A 188 5.82 -6.97 -7.77
N ASP A 189 6.88 -6.98 -6.96
CA ASP A 189 7.08 -6.08 -5.83
C ASP A 189 7.02 -4.62 -6.24
N ALA A 190 7.75 -4.28 -7.31
CA ALA A 190 7.84 -2.92 -7.81
C ALA A 190 6.47 -2.38 -8.25
N TYR A 191 5.58 -3.22 -8.80
CA TYR A 191 4.23 -2.81 -9.16
C TYR A 191 3.39 -2.47 -7.92
N ILE A 192 3.35 -3.34 -6.91
CA ILE A 192 2.58 -3.07 -5.68
C ILE A 192 3.17 -1.87 -4.95
N ASN A 193 4.50 -1.77 -4.88
CA ASN A 193 5.20 -0.64 -4.28
C ASN A 193 4.89 0.66 -5.03
N GLN A 194 4.88 0.67 -6.37
CA GLN A 194 4.46 1.84 -7.16
C GLN A 194 3.03 2.28 -6.83
N LEU A 195 2.08 1.34 -6.82
CA LEU A 195 0.68 1.65 -6.53
C LEU A 195 0.52 2.28 -5.14
N SER A 196 1.19 1.71 -4.14
CA SER A 196 1.11 2.16 -2.75
C SER A 196 1.92 3.44 -2.50
N HIS A 197 3.10 3.58 -3.10
CA HIS A 197 3.90 4.80 -3.01
C HIS A 197 3.15 5.98 -3.59
N LEU A 198 2.60 5.86 -4.80
CA LEU A 198 1.85 6.95 -5.43
C LEU A 198 0.48 7.21 -4.79
N ALA A 199 0.01 6.31 -3.92
CA ALA A 199 -1.14 6.55 -3.04
C ALA A 199 -0.76 7.33 -1.77
N CYS A 200 0.53 7.39 -1.42
CA CYS A 200 1.02 8.06 -0.22
C CYS A 200 1.77 9.38 -0.52
N ASP A 201 2.54 9.44 -1.60
CA ASP A 201 3.24 10.64 -2.07
C ASP A 201 3.28 10.67 -3.61
N ALA A 202 3.00 11.83 -4.22
CA ALA A 202 2.85 12.01 -5.67
C ALA A 202 4.20 12.14 -6.41
N LYS A 203 5.23 11.41 -5.97
CA LYS A 203 6.61 11.52 -6.44
C LYS A 203 7.06 10.24 -7.16
N PRO A 204 7.04 10.23 -8.51
CA PRO A 204 7.24 9.01 -9.28
C PRO A 204 8.70 8.60 -9.44
N GLU A 205 9.67 9.41 -9.01
CA GLU A 205 11.11 9.26 -9.32
C GLU A 205 11.66 7.89 -8.97
N VAL A 206 11.34 7.37 -7.77
CA VAL A 206 11.79 6.04 -7.34
C VAL A 206 11.17 4.94 -8.21
N SER A 207 9.88 5.05 -8.52
CA SER A 207 9.20 4.08 -9.40
C SER A 207 9.78 4.09 -10.81
N ARG A 208 10.01 5.29 -11.37
CA ARG A 208 10.54 5.48 -12.72
C ARG A 208 11.97 4.95 -12.84
N TYR A 209 12.81 5.23 -11.84
CA TYR A 209 14.16 4.67 -11.77
C TYR A 209 14.13 3.13 -11.65
N THR A 210 13.23 2.60 -10.82
CA THR A 210 13.04 1.15 -10.66
C THR A 210 12.64 0.47 -11.96
N LEU A 211 11.74 1.07 -12.75
CA LEU A 211 11.35 0.53 -14.05
C LEU A 211 12.57 0.43 -14.98
N GLU A 212 13.38 1.48 -15.11
CA GLU A 212 14.57 1.43 -15.96
C GLU A 212 15.60 0.42 -15.46
N HIS A 213 15.73 0.26 -14.14
CA HIS A 213 16.59 -0.76 -13.54
C HIS A 213 16.12 -2.17 -13.96
N LEU A 214 14.86 -2.51 -13.74
CA LEU A 214 14.29 -3.84 -14.05
C LEU A 214 14.24 -4.17 -15.55
N LEU A 215 14.20 -3.15 -16.42
CA LEU A 215 14.36 -3.38 -17.87
C LEU A 215 15.78 -3.84 -18.23
N LYS A 216 16.81 -3.42 -17.47
CA LYS A 216 18.22 -3.80 -17.67
C LYS A 216 18.59 -5.05 -16.88
N HIS A 217 17.96 -5.25 -15.73
CA HIS A 217 18.20 -6.32 -14.78
C HIS A 217 16.90 -7.11 -14.55
N PRO A 218 16.40 -7.82 -15.58
CA PRO A 218 15.18 -8.60 -15.47
C PRO A 218 15.32 -9.70 -14.41
N THR A 219 14.21 -10.04 -13.76
CA THR A 219 14.21 -11.13 -12.77
C THR A 219 13.35 -12.32 -13.20
N TRP A 220 13.20 -13.27 -12.28
CA TRP A 220 12.32 -14.44 -12.38
C TRP A 220 11.18 -14.26 -11.38
N PRO A 221 10.03 -14.95 -11.53
CA PRO A 221 9.59 -15.88 -12.58
C PRO A 221 9.08 -15.22 -13.88
N THR A 222 8.70 -16.05 -14.84
CA THR A 222 8.27 -15.66 -16.21
C THR A 222 7.20 -14.58 -16.23
N GLU A 223 6.16 -14.68 -15.40
CA GLU A 223 5.02 -13.75 -15.44
C GLU A 223 5.34 -12.38 -14.85
N TRP A 224 6.39 -12.23 -14.06
CA TRP A 224 6.82 -10.93 -13.51
C TRP A 224 7.27 -9.97 -14.61
N SER A 225 7.72 -10.51 -15.75
CA SER A 225 7.94 -9.72 -16.96
C SER A 225 6.70 -8.91 -17.36
N LEU A 226 5.49 -9.46 -17.18
CA LEU A 226 4.23 -8.85 -17.61
C LEU A 226 3.82 -7.66 -16.72
N HIS A 227 4.40 -7.49 -15.54
CA HIS A 227 4.21 -6.28 -14.72
C HIS A 227 4.89 -5.06 -15.33
N MET A 228 5.90 -5.21 -16.19
CA MET A 228 6.64 -4.05 -16.74
C MET A 228 5.75 -3.11 -17.58
N PRO A 229 4.93 -3.62 -18.53
CA PRO A 229 3.88 -2.80 -19.15
C PRO A 229 2.89 -2.18 -18.17
N MET A 230 2.50 -2.91 -17.13
CA MET A 230 1.54 -2.42 -16.12
C MET A 230 2.11 -1.23 -15.34
N ILE A 231 3.38 -1.32 -14.91
CA ILE A 231 4.11 -0.24 -14.22
C ILE A 231 4.21 1.00 -15.12
N ALA A 232 4.57 0.82 -16.40
CA ALA A 232 4.69 1.91 -17.36
C ALA A 232 3.33 2.59 -17.67
N ALA A 233 2.26 1.80 -17.81
CA ALA A 233 0.93 2.32 -18.08
C ALA A 233 0.35 3.03 -16.86
N PHE A 234 0.58 2.50 -15.65
CA PHE A 234 0.18 3.17 -14.41
C PHE A 234 0.94 4.49 -14.22
N ASP A 235 2.26 4.52 -14.47
CA ASP A 235 3.05 5.76 -14.45
C ASP A 235 2.46 6.80 -15.42
N TYR A 236 2.16 6.42 -16.66
CA TYR A 236 1.53 7.34 -17.62
C TYR A 236 0.16 7.84 -17.15
N MET A 237 -0.71 6.94 -16.67
CA MET A 237 -2.04 7.31 -16.19
C MET A 237 -1.98 8.23 -14.97
N PHE A 238 -1.02 8.00 -14.07
CA PHE A 238 -0.83 8.82 -12.88
C PHE A 238 -0.21 10.17 -13.22
N THR A 239 0.90 10.17 -13.98
CA THR A 239 1.74 11.35 -14.23
C THR A 239 1.25 12.22 -15.39
N GLY A 240 0.59 11.62 -16.38
CA GLY A 240 0.28 12.24 -17.68
C GLY A 240 1.48 12.29 -18.63
N ASP A 241 2.66 11.90 -18.18
CA ASP A 241 3.91 11.97 -18.92
C ASP A 241 4.26 10.61 -19.54
N ILE A 242 4.12 10.52 -20.87
CA ILE A 242 4.37 9.30 -21.63
C ILE A 242 5.88 9.06 -21.92
N THR A 243 6.75 10.01 -21.57
CA THR A 243 8.17 10.01 -21.99
C THR A 243 8.90 8.75 -21.55
N LEU A 244 8.69 8.30 -20.30
CA LEU A 244 9.33 7.09 -19.77
C LEU A 244 8.99 5.86 -20.62
N ALA A 245 7.69 5.65 -20.89
CA ALA A 245 7.22 4.52 -21.66
C ALA A 245 7.65 4.63 -23.13
N ASN A 246 7.66 5.84 -23.71
CA ASN A 246 8.11 6.07 -25.08
C ASN A 246 9.59 5.72 -25.27
N ASN A 247 10.45 6.18 -24.36
CA ASN A 247 11.90 5.95 -24.44
C ASN A 247 12.24 4.45 -24.28
N ASN A 248 11.39 3.71 -23.58
CA ASN A 248 11.58 2.29 -23.30
C ASN A 248 10.63 1.37 -24.10
N TYR A 249 9.93 1.89 -25.11
CA TYR A 249 8.82 1.21 -25.77
C TYR A 249 9.17 -0.20 -26.28
N ASN A 250 10.30 -0.34 -26.98
CA ASN A 250 10.73 -1.62 -27.53
C ASN A 250 11.12 -2.63 -26.44
N ALA A 251 11.68 -2.16 -25.31
CA ALA A 251 11.99 -3.02 -24.17
C ALA A 251 10.71 -3.52 -23.50
N LEU A 252 9.73 -2.63 -23.30
CA LEU A 252 8.40 -2.98 -22.78
C LEU A 252 7.66 -3.96 -23.70
N LYS A 253 7.71 -3.76 -25.03
CA LYS A 253 7.10 -4.68 -26.01
C LYS A 253 7.66 -6.09 -25.93
N ARG A 254 8.98 -6.25 -25.70
CA ARG A 254 9.61 -7.57 -25.51
C ARG A 254 9.16 -8.28 -24.23
N LYS A 255 8.73 -7.53 -23.21
CA LYS A 255 8.26 -8.08 -21.94
C LYS A 255 6.88 -8.75 -22.03
N LEU A 256 6.16 -8.58 -23.15
CA LEU A 256 4.85 -9.19 -23.40
C LEU A 256 4.89 -10.71 -23.62
N LEU A 257 6.05 -11.32 -23.88
CA LEU A 257 6.18 -12.77 -24.14
C LEU A 257 5.33 -13.27 -25.32
N MET A 258 5.11 -12.42 -26.32
CA MET A 258 4.25 -12.68 -27.47
C MET A 258 4.69 -13.87 -28.32
N GLU A 259 5.97 -14.23 -28.27
CA GLU A 259 6.57 -15.40 -28.92
C GLU A 259 6.13 -16.73 -28.30
N LYS A 260 5.60 -16.71 -27.06
CA LYS A 260 5.05 -17.88 -26.38
C LYS A 260 3.58 -18.14 -26.71
N ALA A 261 2.95 -17.28 -27.52
CA ALA A 261 1.53 -17.39 -27.85
C ALA A 261 1.26 -18.55 -28.82
N ARG A 262 0.25 -19.35 -28.48
CA ARG A 262 -0.38 -20.37 -29.34
C ARG A 262 -1.21 -19.73 -30.45
N GLY A 263 -1.70 -20.55 -31.39
CA GLY A 263 -2.58 -20.11 -32.46
C GLY A 263 -3.93 -19.53 -31.99
N ASP A 264 -4.40 -19.90 -30.80
CA ASP A 264 -5.60 -19.35 -30.17
C ASP A 264 -5.33 -18.08 -29.34
N GLY A 265 -4.06 -17.70 -29.18
CA GLY A 265 -3.62 -16.48 -28.49
C GLY A 265 -3.17 -16.68 -27.04
N LEU A 266 -3.45 -17.81 -26.38
CA LEU A 266 -2.95 -18.09 -25.03
C LEU A 266 -1.44 -18.37 -25.04
N ILE A 267 -0.73 -17.97 -24.00
CA ILE A 267 0.71 -18.25 -23.87
C ILE A 267 0.98 -19.55 -23.10
N ARG A 268 2.03 -20.27 -23.54
CA ARG A 268 2.64 -21.40 -22.82
C ARG A 268 3.76 -20.88 -21.92
N ALA A 269 3.46 -20.76 -20.63
CA ALA A 269 4.38 -20.27 -19.62
C ALA A 269 3.95 -20.75 -18.24
N LEU A 270 4.90 -21.32 -17.50
CA LEU A 270 4.73 -21.57 -16.07
C LEU A 270 4.86 -20.25 -15.30
N GLY A 271 4.31 -20.20 -14.09
CA GLY A 271 4.44 -19.05 -13.21
C GLY A 271 4.50 -19.45 -11.74
N ILE A 272 4.96 -18.54 -10.89
CA ILE A 272 4.92 -18.74 -9.43
C ILE A 272 3.50 -18.74 -8.89
N VAL A 273 2.56 -18.03 -9.56
CA VAL A 273 1.15 -17.83 -9.16
C VAL A 273 0.98 -17.05 -7.85
N ASP A 274 1.61 -17.54 -6.79
CA ASP A 274 1.68 -16.92 -5.47
C ASP A 274 2.93 -17.38 -4.70
N TRP A 275 3.28 -16.63 -3.65
CA TRP A 275 4.48 -16.86 -2.86
C TRP A 275 4.27 -16.65 -1.35
N PRO A 276 4.72 -17.58 -0.47
CA PRO A 276 5.43 -18.83 -0.77
C PRO A 276 4.55 -19.91 -1.41
N VAL A 277 5.17 -21.02 -1.83
CA VAL A 277 4.50 -22.16 -2.53
C VAL A 277 3.21 -22.64 -1.85
N GLY A 278 3.16 -22.64 -0.51
CA GLY A 278 1.98 -23.05 0.26
C GLY A 278 0.77 -22.11 0.17
N GLU A 279 0.91 -20.93 -0.44
CA GLU A 279 -0.11 -19.89 -0.53
C GLU A 279 -0.98 -19.96 -1.80
N ARG A 280 -0.84 -21.02 -2.59
CA ARG A 280 -1.47 -21.13 -3.91
C ARG A 280 -2.88 -21.71 -3.88
N ASP A 281 -3.49 -21.87 -2.70
CA ASP A 281 -4.81 -22.47 -2.55
C ASP A 281 -4.96 -23.84 -3.26
N GLY A 282 -3.89 -24.66 -3.25
CA GLY A 282 -3.87 -25.94 -3.94
C GLY A 282 -3.81 -25.88 -5.47
N PHE A 283 -3.36 -24.76 -6.06
CA PHE A 283 -3.21 -24.60 -7.51
C PHE A 283 -2.52 -25.81 -8.16
N ASN A 284 -3.24 -26.49 -9.05
CA ASN A 284 -2.82 -27.77 -9.65
C ASN A 284 -1.59 -27.62 -10.57
N GLY A 285 -0.82 -28.71 -10.77
CA GLY A 285 0.18 -28.80 -11.86
C GLY A 285 1.61 -29.19 -11.47
N GLY A 286 1.84 -29.57 -10.21
CA GLY A 286 3.20 -29.83 -9.71
C GLY A 286 3.97 -28.53 -9.47
N ASP A 287 5.09 -28.63 -8.75
CA ASP A 287 6.03 -27.53 -8.55
C ASP A 287 7.36 -27.96 -9.18
N THR A 288 7.79 -27.24 -10.22
CA THR A 288 9.14 -27.39 -10.78
C THR A 288 9.86 -26.07 -10.65
N ASN A 289 10.92 -26.03 -9.83
CA ASN A 289 11.70 -24.81 -9.56
C ASN A 289 10.84 -23.62 -9.08
N ASN A 290 9.93 -23.86 -8.14
CA ASN A 290 8.98 -22.90 -7.59
C ASN A 290 7.96 -22.36 -8.59
N GLN A 291 7.78 -22.97 -9.75
CA GLN A 291 6.74 -22.60 -10.71
C GLN A 291 5.65 -23.67 -10.72
N ALA A 292 4.39 -23.22 -10.60
CA ALA A 292 3.19 -24.02 -10.54
C ALA A 292 2.41 -24.00 -11.86
N GLY A 293 1.50 -24.96 -11.99
CA GLY A 293 0.48 -24.92 -13.02
C GLY A 293 0.72 -25.88 -14.19
N PRO A 294 -0.36 -26.22 -14.91
CA PRO A 294 -0.23 -26.65 -16.31
C PRO A 294 0.57 -25.62 -17.12
N GLU A 295 1.21 -26.05 -18.20
CA GLU A 295 1.98 -25.16 -19.11
C GLU A 295 1.14 -23.97 -19.63
N VAL A 296 -0.19 -24.16 -19.71
CA VAL A 296 -1.18 -23.14 -20.04
C VAL A 296 -2.06 -22.92 -18.81
N ASN A 297 -1.62 -22.04 -17.91
CA ASN A 297 -2.34 -21.72 -16.67
C ASN A 297 -3.13 -20.40 -16.76
N ALA A 298 -4.18 -20.30 -15.93
CA ALA A 298 -5.11 -19.18 -15.90
C ALA A 298 -4.44 -17.88 -15.41
N VAL A 299 -3.56 -17.93 -14.41
CA VAL A 299 -2.99 -16.70 -13.80
C VAL A 299 -2.04 -15.97 -14.74
N VAL A 300 -1.10 -16.70 -15.36
CA VAL A 300 -0.13 -16.12 -16.30
C VAL A 300 -0.84 -15.53 -17.53
N ASN A 301 -1.88 -16.21 -18.03
CA ASN A 301 -2.67 -15.69 -19.15
C ASN A 301 -3.56 -14.49 -18.76
N ALA A 302 -3.97 -14.38 -17.49
CA ALA A 302 -4.67 -13.19 -17.00
C ALA A 302 -3.73 -11.96 -16.97
N PHE A 303 -2.50 -12.14 -16.49
CA PHE A 303 -1.47 -11.09 -16.59
C PHE A 303 -1.15 -10.72 -18.04
N TYR A 304 -1.06 -11.70 -18.93
CA TYR A 304 -0.77 -11.44 -20.35
C TYR A 304 -1.86 -10.59 -21.00
N TYR A 305 -3.13 -10.91 -20.73
CA TYR A 305 -4.26 -10.08 -21.16
C TYR A 305 -4.14 -8.63 -20.65
N ARG A 306 -3.87 -8.45 -19.35
CA ARG A 306 -3.72 -7.12 -18.74
C ARG A 306 -2.56 -6.34 -19.38
N ALA A 307 -1.40 -6.98 -19.52
CA ALA A 307 -0.21 -6.37 -20.11
C ALA A 307 -0.41 -5.94 -21.57
N LEU A 308 -1.19 -6.71 -22.37
CA LEU A 308 -1.56 -6.32 -23.73
C LEU A 308 -2.43 -5.06 -23.74
N LEU A 309 -3.40 -4.93 -22.83
CA LEU A 309 -4.23 -3.71 -22.72
C LEU A 309 -3.39 -2.50 -22.28
N ASP A 310 -2.44 -2.70 -21.38
CA ASP A 310 -1.52 -1.65 -20.93
C ASP A 310 -0.58 -1.22 -22.07
N MET A 311 -0.02 -2.16 -22.83
CA MET A 311 0.76 -1.81 -24.02
C MET A 311 -0.08 -1.18 -25.13
N ALA A 312 -1.36 -1.53 -25.28
CA ALA A 312 -2.25 -0.83 -26.21
C ALA A 312 -2.45 0.64 -25.80
N THR A 313 -2.56 0.90 -24.51
CA THR A 313 -2.68 2.27 -23.95
C THR A 313 -1.40 3.07 -24.23
N ILE A 314 -0.23 2.49 -23.95
CA ILE A 314 1.07 3.11 -24.23
C ILE A 314 1.27 3.33 -25.74
N ALA A 315 0.94 2.34 -26.57
CA ALA A 315 1.05 2.44 -28.03
C ALA A 315 0.19 3.59 -28.57
N GLN A 316 -1.05 3.72 -28.10
CA GLN A 316 -1.93 4.82 -28.47
C GLN A 316 -1.36 6.18 -28.06
N ALA A 317 -0.92 6.31 -26.80
CA ALA A 317 -0.36 7.55 -26.25
C ALA A 317 0.93 7.97 -26.96
N THR A 318 1.69 7.01 -27.45
CA THR A 318 2.93 7.25 -28.22
C THR A 318 2.72 7.29 -29.74
N LYS A 319 1.46 7.36 -30.20
CA LYS A 319 1.08 7.47 -31.63
C LYS A 319 1.52 6.28 -32.51
N ARG A 320 1.65 5.09 -31.92
CA ARG A 320 1.93 3.82 -32.61
C ARG A 320 0.62 3.07 -32.86
N THR A 321 -0.19 3.59 -33.78
CA THR A 321 -1.57 3.11 -34.02
C THR A 321 -1.65 1.63 -34.40
N ASP A 322 -0.76 1.14 -35.25
CA ASP A 322 -0.76 -0.27 -35.68
C ASP A 322 -0.48 -1.22 -34.51
N ASP A 323 0.49 -0.88 -33.65
CA ASP A 323 0.76 -1.64 -32.44
C ASP A 323 -0.42 -1.56 -31.46
N ALA A 324 -1.08 -0.41 -31.32
CA ALA A 324 -2.26 -0.28 -30.48
C ALA A 324 -3.41 -1.19 -30.97
N LEU A 325 -3.63 -1.27 -32.28
CA LEU A 325 -4.61 -2.18 -32.88
C LEU A 325 -4.21 -3.64 -32.72
N LEU A 326 -2.92 -3.98 -32.93
CA LEU A 326 -2.38 -5.32 -32.74
C LEU A 326 -2.61 -5.81 -31.30
N PHE A 327 -2.22 -5.01 -30.30
CA PHE A 327 -2.34 -5.41 -28.90
C PHE A 327 -3.80 -5.52 -28.46
N LYS A 328 -4.70 -4.63 -28.91
CA LYS A 328 -6.15 -4.76 -28.68
C LYS A 328 -6.72 -6.03 -29.31
N SER A 329 -6.31 -6.35 -30.54
CA SER A 329 -6.75 -7.56 -31.25
C SER A 329 -6.28 -8.83 -30.53
N ARG A 330 -5.01 -8.87 -30.11
CA ARG A 330 -4.46 -9.97 -29.30
C ARG A 330 -5.16 -10.09 -27.94
N ALA A 331 -5.40 -8.99 -27.24
CA ALA A 331 -6.12 -9.02 -25.97
C ALA A 331 -7.54 -9.58 -26.15
N LYS A 332 -8.23 -9.24 -27.24
CA LYS A 332 -9.54 -9.82 -27.59
C LYS A 332 -9.44 -11.32 -27.88
N ALA A 333 -8.42 -11.77 -28.60
CA ALA A 333 -8.19 -13.20 -28.84
C ALA A 333 -7.96 -13.96 -27.52
N VAL A 334 -7.10 -13.42 -26.65
CA VAL A 334 -6.86 -13.96 -25.30
C VAL A 334 -8.16 -13.99 -24.49
N TYR A 335 -8.96 -12.91 -24.47
CA TYR A 335 -10.25 -12.89 -23.77
C TYR A 335 -11.15 -14.05 -24.20
N ASN A 336 -11.27 -14.28 -25.51
CA ASN A 336 -12.11 -15.35 -26.06
C ASN A 336 -11.56 -16.73 -25.69
N ALA A 337 -10.26 -16.97 -25.90
CA ALA A 337 -9.63 -18.25 -25.62
C ALA A 337 -9.60 -18.56 -24.11
N TYR A 338 -9.30 -17.57 -23.27
CA TYR A 338 -9.31 -17.68 -21.82
C TYR A 338 -10.66 -18.17 -21.29
N ASN A 339 -11.74 -17.54 -21.77
CA ASN A 339 -13.10 -17.91 -21.41
C ASN A 339 -13.55 -19.25 -22.02
N ALA A 340 -12.99 -19.66 -23.15
CA ALA A 340 -13.29 -20.96 -23.74
C ALA A 340 -12.58 -22.11 -23.01
N VAL A 341 -11.34 -21.89 -22.56
CA VAL A 341 -10.48 -22.93 -21.99
C VAL A 341 -10.63 -23.05 -20.48
N PHE A 342 -10.67 -21.92 -19.75
CA PHE A 342 -10.59 -21.93 -18.29
C PHE A 342 -11.93 -21.73 -17.58
N PHE A 343 -12.96 -21.19 -18.25
CA PHE A 343 -14.25 -20.95 -17.60
C PHE A 343 -15.13 -22.20 -17.59
N ASP A 344 -15.36 -22.76 -16.42
CA ASP A 344 -16.32 -23.85 -16.21
C ASP A 344 -17.72 -23.27 -16.11
N ARG A 345 -18.44 -23.27 -17.25
CA ARG A 345 -19.82 -22.75 -17.32
C ARG A 345 -20.80 -23.46 -16.40
N ARG A 346 -20.56 -24.74 -16.05
CA ARG A 346 -21.45 -25.50 -15.18
C ARG A 346 -21.32 -25.04 -13.74
N ARG A 347 -20.08 -24.80 -13.29
CA ARG A 347 -19.78 -24.31 -11.94
C ARG A 347 -19.83 -22.79 -11.80
N GLY A 348 -19.74 -22.05 -12.90
CA GLY A 348 -19.70 -20.58 -12.91
C GLY A 348 -18.37 -20.01 -12.39
N ILE A 349 -17.27 -20.76 -12.49
CA ILE A 349 -15.94 -20.42 -11.95
C ILE A 349 -14.84 -20.84 -12.92
N TYR A 350 -13.61 -20.39 -12.66
CA TYR A 350 -12.42 -20.73 -13.44
C TYR A 350 -11.63 -21.88 -12.83
N ILE A 351 -11.14 -22.77 -13.69
CA ILE A 351 -10.14 -23.79 -13.35
C ILE A 351 -8.72 -23.22 -13.45
N ASP A 352 -7.77 -23.85 -12.76
CA ASP A 352 -6.37 -23.39 -12.66
C ASP A 352 -5.63 -23.32 -14.00
N GLY A 353 -6.00 -24.16 -14.96
CA GLY A 353 -5.35 -24.24 -16.26
C GLY A 353 -5.94 -25.32 -17.15
N GLU A 354 -5.48 -25.38 -18.39
CA GLU A 354 -5.98 -26.33 -19.39
C GLU A 354 -5.81 -27.77 -18.88
N GLY A 355 -6.89 -28.54 -18.86
CA GLY A 355 -6.92 -29.92 -18.35
C GLY A 355 -7.07 -30.06 -16.83
N SER A 356 -7.09 -28.97 -16.06
CA SER A 356 -7.34 -29.03 -14.61
C SER A 356 -8.82 -29.22 -14.28
N THR A 357 -9.11 -29.88 -13.16
CA THR A 357 -10.46 -29.93 -12.56
C THR A 357 -10.58 -29.02 -11.32
N HIS A 358 -9.45 -28.61 -10.73
CA HIS A 358 -9.39 -27.74 -9.57
C HIS A 358 -9.60 -26.28 -9.94
N ALA A 359 -10.21 -25.54 -9.02
CA ALA A 359 -10.47 -24.11 -9.10
C ALA A 359 -9.94 -23.47 -7.82
N SER A 360 -8.84 -22.74 -7.93
CA SER A 360 -8.23 -21.96 -6.85
C SER A 360 -8.84 -20.56 -6.72
N LEU A 361 -8.60 -19.92 -5.58
CA LEU A 361 -8.80 -18.49 -5.41
C LEU A 361 -8.11 -17.67 -6.52
N HIS A 362 -6.86 -17.99 -6.87
CA HIS A 362 -6.05 -17.25 -7.84
C HIS A 362 -6.64 -17.31 -9.25
N ALA A 363 -7.06 -18.50 -9.69
CA ALA A 363 -7.70 -18.68 -10.99
C ALA A 363 -8.98 -17.85 -11.16
N ASN A 364 -9.60 -17.41 -10.05
CA ASN A 364 -10.85 -16.64 -10.04
C ASN A 364 -10.64 -15.15 -9.72
N MET A 365 -9.74 -14.80 -8.81
CA MET A 365 -9.50 -13.40 -8.42
C MET A 365 -8.79 -12.61 -9.54
N PHE A 366 -7.80 -13.19 -10.21
CA PHE A 366 -7.07 -12.51 -11.28
C PHE A 366 -7.96 -12.14 -12.48
N PRO A 367 -8.77 -13.04 -13.07
CA PRO A 367 -9.65 -12.64 -14.16
C PRO A 367 -10.72 -11.64 -13.71
N LEU A 368 -11.16 -11.65 -12.45
CA LEU A 368 -12.09 -10.64 -11.94
C LEU A 368 -11.40 -9.28 -11.76
N ALA A 369 -10.18 -9.25 -11.21
CA ALA A 369 -9.36 -8.05 -11.08
C ALA A 369 -9.01 -7.45 -12.45
N PHE A 370 -8.82 -8.26 -13.48
CA PHE A 370 -8.39 -7.83 -14.82
C PHE A 370 -9.52 -7.71 -15.85
N ASP A 371 -10.79 -7.79 -15.45
CA ASP A 371 -11.95 -7.65 -16.36
C ASP A 371 -12.07 -8.75 -17.44
N LEU A 372 -11.60 -9.96 -17.16
CA LEU A 372 -11.75 -11.14 -18.03
C LEU A 372 -13.08 -11.87 -17.81
N VAL A 373 -13.71 -11.72 -16.63
CA VAL A 373 -14.98 -12.39 -16.32
C VAL A 373 -16.12 -11.85 -17.18
N PRO A 374 -16.87 -12.71 -17.91
CA PRO A 374 -17.98 -12.27 -18.72
C PRO A 374 -19.07 -11.58 -17.90
N ARG A 375 -19.72 -10.59 -18.50
CA ARG A 375 -20.89 -9.94 -17.92
C ARG A 375 -21.95 -10.98 -17.57
N GLY A 376 -22.54 -10.89 -16.38
CA GLY A 376 -23.50 -11.85 -15.84
C GLY A 376 -22.91 -12.90 -14.90
N TYR A 377 -21.62 -13.23 -15.02
CA TYR A 377 -20.95 -14.21 -14.14
C TYR A 377 -20.11 -13.58 -13.03
N GLN A 378 -19.88 -12.27 -13.07
CA GLN A 378 -19.07 -11.54 -12.09
C GLN A 378 -19.52 -11.78 -10.64
N ASN A 379 -20.83 -11.83 -10.38
CA ASN A 379 -21.35 -12.11 -9.04
C ASN A 379 -21.05 -13.55 -8.60
N GLN A 380 -21.22 -14.55 -9.47
CA GLN A 380 -20.94 -15.96 -9.13
C GLN A 380 -19.45 -16.18 -8.84
N VAL A 381 -18.57 -15.60 -9.66
CA VAL A 381 -17.12 -15.65 -9.44
C VAL A 381 -16.74 -14.91 -8.15
N ALA A 382 -17.35 -13.76 -7.88
CA ALA A 382 -17.14 -13.02 -6.63
C ALA A 382 -17.61 -13.83 -5.40
N ASP A 383 -18.74 -14.51 -5.48
CA ASP A 383 -19.25 -15.36 -4.39
C ASP A 383 -18.29 -16.53 -4.12
N PHE A 384 -17.73 -17.14 -5.17
CA PHE A 384 -16.69 -18.15 -5.03
C PHE A 384 -15.44 -17.59 -4.34
N ILE A 385 -14.94 -16.42 -4.77
CA ILE A 385 -13.80 -15.74 -4.15
C ILE A 385 -14.06 -15.49 -2.66
N GLN A 386 -15.24 -14.98 -2.30
CA GLN A 386 -15.61 -14.75 -0.90
C GLN A 386 -15.64 -16.05 -0.08
N SER A 387 -16.03 -17.18 -0.68
CA SER A 387 -16.05 -18.47 0.01
C SER A 387 -14.66 -18.99 0.41
N ARG A 388 -13.58 -18.48 -0.21
CA ARG A 388 -12.20 -18.91 0.06
C ARG A 388 -11.48 -18.09 1.13
N GLY A 389 -11.97 -16.89 1.47
CA GLY A 389 -11.25 -16.02 2.42
C GLY A 389 -9.90 -15.53 1.89
N MET A 390 -8.95 -15.33 2.81
CA MET A 390 -7.56 -14.95 2.50
C MET A 390 -6.70 -16.18 2.18
N ALA A 391 -7.18 -17.07 1.30
CA ALA A 391 -6.44 -18.25 0.84
C ALA A 391 -5.34 -17.89 -0.18
N CYS A 392 -4.66 -16.76 0.03
CA CYS A 392 -3.54 -16.28 -0.76
C CYS A 392 -2.51 -15.63 0.16
N SER A 393 -1.33 -15.37 -0.39
CA SER A 393 -0.27 -14.67 0.32
C SER A 393 -0.57 -13.18 0.47
N VAL A 394 0.36 -12.51 1.15
CA VAL A 394 0.45 -11.06 1.23
C VAL A 394 0.55 -10.42 -0.16
N TYR A 395 1.27 -11.03 -1.11
CA TYR A 395 1.34 -10.59 -2.51
C TYR A 395 -0.01 -10.77 -3.23
N GLY A 396 -0.63 -11.95 -3.11
CA GLY A 396 -1.91 -12.24 -3.74
C GLY A 396 -3.06 -11.34 -3.26
N ALA A 397 -2.97 -10.83 -2.01
CA ALA A 397 -3.97 -9.97 -1.41
C ALA A 397 -4.24 -8.68 -2.19
N GLN A 398 -3.25 -8.14 -2.92
CA GLN A 398 -3.47 -7.00 -3.82
C GLN A 398 -4.61 -7.28 -4.81
N TYR A 399 -4.51 -8.41 -5.52
CA TYR A 399 -5.44 -8.77 -6.59
C TYR A 399 -6.77 -9.28 -6.04
N LEU A 400 -6.75 -9.96 -4.89
CA LEU A 400 -7.97 -10.31 -4.16
C LEU A 400 -8.82 -9.08 -3.83
N LEU A 401 -8.19 -8.05 -3.25
CA LEU A 401 -8.89 -6.83 -2.86
C LEU A 401 -9.38 -6.05 -4.10
N GLU A 402 -8.58 -5.93 -5.16
CA GLU A 402 -9.02 -5.32 -6.42
C GLU A 402 -10.23 -6.05 -7.01
N ALA A 403 -10.22 -7.39 -7.03
CA ALA A 403 -11.31 -8.21 -7.54
C ALA A 403 -12.61 -7.97 -6.76
N LEU A 404 -12.53 -7.97 -5.41
CA LEU A 404 -13.68 -7.75 -4.53
C LEU A 404 -14.27 -6.35 -4.71
N TYR A 405 -13.45 -5.30 -4.70
CA TYR A 405 -13.93 -3.93 -4.90
C TYR A 405 -14.46 -3.67 -6.32
N LYS A 406 -13.91 -4.33 -7.35
CA LYS A 406 -14.46 -4.24 -8.71
C LYS A 406 -15.81 -4.97 -8.86
N ALA A 407 -16.06 -5.98 -8.03
CA ALA A 407 -17.34 -6.69 -7.97
C ALA A 407 -18.33 -6.10 -6.95
N GLY A 408 -18.05 -4.92 -6.39
CA GLY A 408 -18.91 -4.27 -5.40
C GLY A 408 -19.03 -5.04 -4.08
N ARG A 409 -18.04 -5.88 -3.75
CA ARG A 409 -17.93 -6.63 -2.47
C ARG A 409 -17.12 -5.85 -1.43
N ASP A 410 -17.35 -4.55 -1.37
CA ASP A 410 -16.64 -3.59 -0.50
C ASP A 410 -16.72 -3.97 0.99
N GLN A 411 -17.88 -4.44 1.44
CA GLN A 411 -18.10 -4.96 2.79
C GLN A 411 -17.11 -6.07 3.16
N TYR A 412 -16.90 -7.02 2.25
CA TYR A 412 -16.05 -8.17 2.51
C TYR A 412 -14.58 -7.83 2.37
N ALA A 413 -14.22 -7.01 1.38
CA ALA A 413 -12.86 -6.48 1.26
C ALA A 413 -12.45 -5.71 2.53
N LEU A 414 -13.36 -4.90 3.09
CA LEU A 414 -13.14 -4.23 4.37
C LEU A 414 -12.93 -5.23 5.51
N GLN A 415 -13.77 -6.28 5.61
CA GLN A 415 -13.60 -7.33 6.63
C GLN A 415 -12.24 -8.04 6.54
N LEU A 416 -11.71 -8.25 5.33
CA LEU A 416 -10.38 -8.81 5.15
C LEU A 416 -9.28 -7.83 5.61
N MET A 417 -9.39 -6.55 5.28
CA MET A 417 -8.42 -5.52 5.71
C MET A 417 -8.44 -5.26 7.22
N THR A 418 -9.59 -5.47 7.88
CA THR A 418 -9.74 -5.30 9.34
C THR A 418 -9.77 -6.62 10.11
N SER A 419 -9.48 -7.73 9.43
CA SER A 419 -9.35 -9.05 10.06
C SER A 419 -8.26 -9.04 11.13
N ARG A 420 -8.46 -9.89 12.14
CA ARG A 420 -7.48 -10.16 13.22
C ARG A 420 -7.01 -11.61 13.23
N SER A 421 -7.22 -12.34 12.14
CA SER A 421 -6.66 -13.69 11.95
C SER A 421 -5.15 -13.62 11.70
N ASP A 422 -4.45 -14.75 11.76
CA ASP A 422 -3.02 -14.81 11.43
C ASP A 422 -2.69 -14.50 9.94
N ARG A 423 -3.70 -14.41 9.07
CA ARG A 423 -3.61 -13.91 7.68
C ARG A 423 -4.17 -12.49 7.60
N SER A 424 -3.59 -11.57 8.37
CA SER A 424 -4.05 -10.17 8.38
C SER A 424 -2.92 -9.19 8.66
N TRP A 425 -3.14 -7.93 8.26
CA TRP A 425 -2.25 -6.82 8.62
C TRP A 425 -2.29 -6.50 10.11
N TRP A 426 -3.42 -6.73 10.78
CA TRP A 426 -3.49 -6.56 12.24
C TRP A 426 -2.57 -7.55 12.96
N HIS A 427 -2.47 -8.80 12.49
CA HIS A 427 -1.54 -9.78 13.04
C HIS A 427 -0.09 -9.29 12.98
N MET A 428 0.32 -8.64 11.87
CA MET A 428 1.64 -8.01 11.74
C MET A 428 1.91 -6.99 12.86
N ILE A 429 0.90 -6.17 13.18
CA ILE A 429 0.96 -5.18 14.27
C ILE A 429 1.00 -5.89 15.64
N GLN A 430 0.21 -6.95 15.82
CA GLN A 430 0.15 -7.70 17.08
C GLN A 430 1.48 -8.38 17.44
N ILE A 431 2.21 -8.89 16.45
CA ILE A 431 3.57 -9.42 16.66
C ILE A 431 4.63 -8.31 16.79
N SER A 432 4.20 -7.05 16.95
CA SER A 432 5.01 -5.85 17.17
C SER A 432 5.82 -5.37 15.97
N SER A 433 5.53 -5.85 14.76
CA SER A 433 6.14 -5.30 13.56
C SER A 433 5.57 -3.92 13.25
N THR A 434 6.43 -3.01 12.80
CA THR A 434 6.02 -1.66 12.39
C THR A 434 6.15 -1.41 10.88
N MET A 435 6.53 -2.45 10.13
CA MET A 435 6.52 -2.49 8.68
C MET A 435 5.76 -3.74 8.21
N THR A 436 5.30 -3.78 6.96
CA THR A 436 4.61 -4.98 6.45
C THR A 436 5.59 -6.13 6.22
N LEU A 437 5.11 -7.36 6.46
CA LEU A 437 5.92 -8.58 6.34
C LEU A 437 5.95 -9.11 4.90
N GLU A 438 6.96 -9.94 4.62
CA GLU A 438 7.04 -10.72 3.38
C GLU A 438 5.95 -11.79 3.29
N ALA A 439 5.59 -12.43 4.40
CA ALA A 439 4.52 -13.42 4.47
C ALA A 439 3.67 -13.16 5.71
N TRP A 440 2.47 -13.73 5.76
CA TRP A 440 1.52 -13.47 6.84
C TRP A 440 2.09 -13.77 8.24
N ASP A 441 2.88 -14.85 8.36
CA ASP A 441 3.45 -15.31 9.63
C ASP A 441 4.62 -16.29 9.38
N ILE A 442 5.46 -16.51 10.40
CA ILE A 442 6.56 -17.49 10.38
C ILE A 442 6.09 -18.91 10.05
N LYS A 443 4.88 -19.28 10.46
CA LYS A 443 4.31 -20.59 10.16
C LYS A 443 4.12 -20.84 8.67
N TYR A 444 3.96 -19.78 7.87
CA TYR A 444 3.83 -19.87 6.41
C TYR A 444 5.17 -19.74 5.69
N LYS A 445 6.10 -18.96 6.26
CA LYS A 445 7.43 -18.75 5.68
C LYS A 445 8.50 -18.57 6.77
N PRO A 446 9.24 -19.62 7.15
CA PRO A 446 10.18 -19.56 8.28
C PRO A 446 11.31 -18.53 8.16
N ASN A 447 11.66 -18.13 6.93
CA ASN A 447 12.75 -17.18 6.65
C ASN A 447 12.26 -15.77 6.26
N LEU A 448 11.01 -15.39 6.60
CA LEU A 448 10.41 -14.11 6.21
C LEU A 448 11.20 -12.87 6.70
N THR A 449 10.98 -11.73 6.05
CA THR A 449 11.42 -10.41 6.54
C THR A 449 10.23 -9.59 7.08
N TRP A 450 10.50 -8.69 8.02
CA TRP A 450 9.52 -7.76 8.59
C TRP A 450 9.46 -6.40 7.85
N ASN A 451 10.09 -6.29 6.69
CA ASN A 451 10.34 -5.02 6.00
C ASN A 451 10.12 -5.12 4.48
N HIS A 452 8.97 -5.67 4.08
CA HIS A 452 8.66 -6.01 2.70
C HIS A 452 7.51 -5.16 2.12
N ALA A 453 7.79 -4.43 1.04
CA ALA A 453 6.85 -3.42 0.52
C ALA A 453 5.61 -4.01 -0.16
N TRP A 454 5.66 -5.25 -0.66
CA TRP A 454 4.49 -5.87 -1.30
C TRP A 454 3.30 -6.07 -0.35
N GLY A 455 3.51 -5.93 0.97
CA GLY A 455 2.45 -6.08 1.97
C GLY A 455 1.61 -4.83 2.15
N THR A 456 1.92 -3.77 1.40
CA THR A 456 1.28 -2.47 1.53
C THR A 456 0.00 -2.32 0.71
N ALA A 457 -0.55 -3.42 0.15
CA ALA A 457 -1.77 -3.39 -0.66
C ALA A 457 -2.90 -2.50 -0.07
N PRO A 458 -3.18 -2.50 1.25
CA PRO A 458 -4.20 -1.61 1.82
C PRO A 458 -3.97 -0.12 1.53
N ALA A 459 -2.74 0.38 1.44
CA ALA A 459 -2.48 1.79 1.13
C ALA A 459 -3.09 2.18 -0.23
N ASN A 460 -2.83 1.42 -1.29
CA ASN A 460 -3.39 1.75 -2.60
C ASN A 460 -4.88 1.36 -2.72
N ILE A 461 -5.33 0.31 -2.05
CA ILE A 461 -6.74 -0.12 -2.06
C ILE A 461 -7.64 0.91 -1.38
N ILE A 462 -7.20 1.45 -0.23
CA ILE A 462 -7.91 2.53 0.48
C ILE A 462 -8.05 3.75 -0.44
N SER A 463 -6.96 4.20 -1.07
CA SER A 463 -7.00 5.38 -1.95
C SER A 463 -7.83 5.16 -3.22
N ARG A 464 -7.63 4.03 -3.92
CA ARG A 464 -8.23 3.79 -5.25
C ARG A 464 -9.67 3.30 -5.20
N TYR A 465 -10.07 2.58 -4.15
CA TYR A 465 -11.38 1.91 -4.10
C TYR A 465 -12.24 2.33 -2.92
N LEU A 466 -11.69 2.42 -1.70
CA LEU A 466 -12.48 2.85 -0.53
C LEU A 466 -12.81 4.35 -0.61
N LEU A 467 -11.79 5.20 -0.75
CA LEU A 467 -11.94 6.63 -1.07
C LEU A 467 -12.37 6.82 -2.54
N GLY A 468 -11.98 5.89 -3.40
CA GLY A 468 -12.50 5.78 -4.76
C GLY A 468 -11.85 6.71 -5.78
N VAL A 469 -10.68 7.28 -5.49
CA VAL A 469 -10.01 8.27 -6.35
C VAL A 469 -9.10 7.58 -7.36
N ARG A 470 -9.42 7.70 -8.65
CA ARG A 470 -8.66 7.09 -9.77
C ARG A 470 -8.62 8.02 -10.99
N PRO A 471 -7.55 8.01 -11.81
CA PRO A 471 -7.53 8.77 -13.04
C PRO A 471 -8.47 8.14 -14.09
N LEU A 472 -9.37 8.94 -14.68
CA LEU A 472 -10.09 8.57 -15.91
C LEU A 472 -9.33 8.98 -17.17
N LYS A 473 -8.49 10.01 -17.04
CA LYS A 473 -7.56 10.46 -18.07
C LYS A 473 -6.15 10.62 -17.47
N PRO A 474 -5.10 10.49 -18.30
CA PRO A 474 -3.71 10.62 -17.85
C PRO A 474 -3.45 11.92 -17.08
N GLY A 475 -2.60 11.84 -16.04
CA GLY A 475 -2.21 13.01 -15.24
C GLY A 475 -3.38 13.59 -14.44
N PHE A 476 -4.39 12.77 -14.14
CA PHE A 476 -5.63 13.20 -13.50
C PHE A 476 -6.31 14.38 -14.21
N GLU A 477 -6.23 14.49 -15.55
CA GLU A 477 -6.99 15.51 -16.31
C GLU A 477 -8.51 15.40 -16.08
N LYS A 478 -8.98 14.17 -15.86
CA LYS A 478 -10.32 13.85 -15.37
C LYS A 478 -10.22 12.77 -14.30
N ILE A 479 -10.93 12.95 -13.20
CA ILE A 479 -10.87 12.08 -12.02
C ILE A 479 -12.17 11.27 -11.91
N LEU A 480 -12.06 10.00 -11.51
CA LEU A 480 -13.16 9.24 -10.95
C LEU A 480 -13.11 9.36 -9.43
N ILE A 481 -14.20 9.76 -8.80
CA ILE A 481 -14.40 9.69 -7.35
C ILE A 481 -15.59 8.76 -7.09
N ALA A 482 -15.30 7.51 -6.74
CA ALA A 482 -16.31 6.46 -6.58
C ALA A 482 -16.09 5.71 -5.26
N PRO A 483 -16.38 6.33 -4.10
CA PRO A 483 -16.14 5.73 -2.80
C PRO A 483 -16.96 4.45 -2.59
N GLN A 484 -16.37 3.50 -1.85
CA GLN A 484 -16.98 2.21 -1.51
C GLN A 484 -16.81 1.94 0.00
N PRO A 485 -17.75 2.43 0.85
CA PRO A 485 -17.59 2.46 2.31
C PRO A 485 -17.63 1.10 3.02
N GLY A 486 -18.20 0.05 2.42
CA GLY A 486 -18.54 -1.17 3.14
C GLY A 486 -19.45 -0.87 4.34
N SER A 487 -19.01 -1.25 5.54
CA SER A 487 -19.72 -1.00 6.81
C SER A 487 -19.23 0.24 7.56
N LEU A 488 -18.31 1.02 6.99
CA LEU A 488 -17.83 2.23 7.64
C LEU A 488 -18.97 3.27 7.74
N THR A 489 -19.22 3.73 8.96
CA THR A 489 -20.16 4.83 9.23
C THR A 489 -19.61 6.19 8.83
N GLN A 490 -18.29 6.35 8.88
CA GLN A 490 -17.58 7.54 8.43
C GLN A 490 -16.14 7.23 8.01
N PHE A 491 -15.64 8.01 7.06
CA PHE A 491 -14.22 8.10 6.75
C PHE A 491 -13.88 9.47 6.18
N ARG A 492 -12.60 9.83 6.22
CA ARG A 492 -12.04 10.94 5.46
C ARG A 492 -10.62 10.63 5.05
N GLY A 493 -10.20 11.12 3.90
CA GLY A 493 -8.84 10.96 3.44
C GLY A 493 -8.48 11.94 2.33
N THR A 494 -7.17 12.06 2.13
CA THR A 494 -6.55 12.86 1.10
C THR A 494 -5.73 11.96 0.21
N VAL A 495 -6.02 11.95 -1.09
CA VAL A 495 -5.30 11.18 -2.10
C VAL A 495 -4.42 12.13 -2.92
N PRO A 496 -3.10 11.94 -2.93
CA PRO A 496 -2.20 12.76 -3.73
C PRO A 496 -2.42 12.51 -5.23
N THR A 497 -2.37 13.57 -6.03
CA THR A 497 -2.42 13.49 -7.50
C THR A 497 -1.47 14.53 -8.12
N MET A 498 -1.13 14.38 -9.39
CA MET A 498 -0.28 15.34 -10.11
C MET A 498 -0.86 16.75 -10.22
N ARG A 499 -2.18 16.90 -10.05
CA ARG A 499 -2.85 18.21 -10.09
C ARG A 499 -3.08 18.80 -8.71
N GLY A 500 -2.63 18.12 -7.66
CA GLY A 500 -2.87 18.46 -6.26
C GLY A 500 -3.69 17.38 -5.55
N PRO A 501 -3.76 17.44 -4.22
CA PRO A 501 -4.49 16.46 -3.43
C PRO A 501 -6.01 16.52 -3.70
N VAL A 502 -6.66 15.36 -3.70
CA VAL A 502 -8.12 15.22 -3.68
C VAL A 502 -8.56 14.80 -2.27
N PHE A 503 -9.39 15.60 -1.63
CA PHE A 503 -10.02 15.22 -0.36
C PHE A 503 -11.33 14.48 -0.62
N VAL A 504 -11.60 13.43 0.17
CA VAL A 504 -12.87 12.71 0.20
C VAL A 504 -13.28 12.48 1.65
N GLY A 505 -14.47 12.94 2.02
CA GLY A 505 -15.10 12.71 3.32
C GLY A 505 -16.47 12.06 3.15
N TYR A 506 -16.80 11.10 4.00
CA TYR A 506 -18.07 10.41 4.00
C TYR A 506 -18.60 10.30 5.43
N VAL A 507 -19.85 10.73 5.67
CA VAL A 507 -20.53 10.57 6.96
C VAL A 507 -22.00 10.26 6.71
N ALA A 508 -22.46 9.08 7.13
CA ALA A 508 -23.87 8.69 7.09
C ALA A 508 -24.57 8.95 5.74
N GLY A 509 -23.89 8.68 4.62
CA GLY A 509 -24.44 8.88 3.27
C GLY A 509 -24.16 10.27 2.67
N VAL A 510 -23.64 11.22 3.43
CA VAL A 510 -23.19 12.52 2.90
C VAL A 510 -21.76 12.38 2.42
N LEU A 511 -21.52 12.74 1.16
CA LEU A 511 -20.19 12.75 0.54
C LEU A 511 -19.70 14.20 0.41
N GLU A 512 -18.48 14.46 0.86
CA GLU A 512 -17.77 15.70 0.67
C GLU A 512 -16.52 15.44 -0.15
N VAL A 513 -16.24 16.29 -1.13
CA VAL A 513 -15.03 16.22 -1.94
C VAL A 513 -14.41 17.60 -2.08
N GLU A 514 -13.08 17.64 -2.16
CA GLU A 514 -12.34 18.83 -2.58
C GLU A 514 -11.47 18.47 -3.77
N ILE A 515 -11.76 19.07 -4.92
CA ILE A 515 -11.10 18.80 -6.19
C ILE A 515 -10.09 19.93 -6.48
N PRO A 516 -8.84 19.61 -6.82
CA PRO A 516 -7.84 20.64 -7.08
C PRO A 516 -8.14 21.39 -8.39
N LYS A 517 -7.55 22.57 -8.57
CA LYS A 517 -7.71 23.37 -9.79
C LYS A 517 -7.17 22.62 -11.03
N GLY A 518 -7.76 22.90 -12.19
CA GLY A 518 -7.27 22.38 -13.48
C GLY A 518 -7.66 20.93 -13.78
N THR A 519 -8.69 20.41 -13.12
CA THR A 519 -9.31 19.10 -13.39
C THR A 519 -10.81 19.13 -13.12
N THR A 520 -11.55 18.17 -13.68
CA THR A 520 -12.93 17.85 -13.31
C THR A 520 -13.03 16.42 -12.79
N ALA A 521 -14.12 16.11 -12.11
CA ALA A 521 -14.41 14.76 -11.63
C ALA A 521 -15.75 14.23 -12.14
N ARG A 522 -15.78 12.91 -12.38
CA ARG A 522 -17.00 12.11 -12.38
C ARG A 522 -17.16 11.51 -10.99
N VAL A 523 -18.22 11.87 -10.30
CA VAL A 523 -18.52 11.41 -8.93
C VAL A 523 -19.61 10.35 -8.99
N LEU A 524 -19.31 9.17 -8.44
CA LEU A 524 -20.25 8.05 -8.29
C LEU A 524 -20.56 7.88 -6.80
N ILE A 525 -21.75 8.29 -6.39
CA ILE A 525 -22.17 8.24 -4.99
C ILE A 525 -22.88 6.91 -4.76
N PRO A 526 -22.34 6.02 -3.89
CA PRO A 526 -23.01 4.77 -3.58
C PRO A 526 -24.33 5.05 -2.86
N TYR A 527 -25.43 4.48 -3.33
CA TYR A 527 -26.71 4.56 -2.63
C TYR A 527 -27.30 3.16 -2.46
N LYS A 528 -27.31 2.65 -1.22
CA LYS A 528 -28.02 1.41 -0.87
C LYS A 528 -29.46 1.75 -0.54
N LEU A 529 -30.39 1.44 -1.45
CA LEU A 529 -31.82 1.55 -1.15
C LEU A 529 -32.31 0.27 -0.48
N ALA A 530 -33.04 0.40 0.63
CA ALA A 530 -33.67 -0.72 1.32
C ALA A 530 -34.71 -1.47 0.45
N LYS A 531 -35.25 -0.81 -0.57
CA LYS A 531 -36.10 -1.38 -1.61
C LYS A 531 -35.74 -0.75 -2.97
N PRO A 532 -35.79 -1.49 -4.08
CA PRO A 532 -35.69 -0.90 -5.41
C PRO A 532 -36.70 0.24 -5.54
N GLN A 533 -36.25 1.42 -5.96
CA GLN A 533 -37.14 2.55 -6.24
C GLN A 533 -37.34 2.67 -7.75
N THR A 534 -38.54 3.08 -8.15
CA THR A 534 -38.89 3.38 -9.55
C THR A 534 -38.31 4.72 -10.02
N PHE A 535 -37.81 5.55 -9.09
CA PHE A 535 -37.26 6.88 -9.36
C PHE A 535 -35.92 7.05 -8.64
N PRO A 536 -35.00 7.86 -9.19
CA PRO A 536 -33.74 8.15 -8.53
C PRO A 536 -33.98 8.94 -7.22
N PRO A 537 -33.09 8.79 -6.21
CA PRO A 537 -33.16 9.57 -4.98
C PRO A 537 -33.05 11.07 -5.26
N ARG A 538 -33.51 11.92 -4.33
CA ARG A 538 -33.26 13.37 -4.41
C ARG A 538 -31.79 13.62 -4.16
N LEU A 539 -31.15 14.41 -5.01
CA LEU A 539 -29.75 14.80 -4.88
C LEU A 539 -29.70 16.29 -4.55
N PHE A 540 -28.90 16.64 -3.53
CA PHE A 540 -28.57 18.02 -3.23
C PHE A 540 -27.07 18.21 -3.38
N ILE A 541 -26.67 19.18 -4.20
CA ILE A 541 -25.28 19.62 -4.35
C ILE A 541 -25.17 20.98 -3.68
N ASN A 542 -24.36 21.08 -2.63
CA ASN A 542 -24.19 22.30 -1.83
C ASN A 542 -25.53 22.89 -1.32
N GLY A 543 -26.51 22.02 -1.05
CA GLY A 543 -27.83 22.40 -0.55
C GLY A 543 -28.87 22.74 -1.64
N VAL A 544 -28.46 22.80 -2.91
CA VAL A 544 -29.36 23.00 -4.05
C VAL A 544 -29.80 21.66 -4.61
N GLU A 545 -31.10 21.47 -4.82
CA GLU A 545 -31.62 20.23 -5.41
C GLU A 545 -31.27 20.15 -6.90
N GLU A 546 -30.70 19.02 -7.30
CA GLU A 546 -30.24 18.74 -8.64
C GLU A 546 -30.90 17.48 -9.19
N VAL A 547 -30.92 17.37 -10.52
CA VAL A 547 -31.46 16.17 -11.19
C VAL A 547 -30.49 15.00 -10.98
N ALA A 548 -30.92 14.01 -10.20
CA ALA A 548 -30.16 12.78 -10.01
C ALA A 548 -30.24 11.89 -11.25
N SER A 549 -29.07 11.52 -11.79
CA SER A 549 -28.92 10.42 -12.73
C SER A 549 -28.36 9.19 -12.01
N THR A 550 -28.71 7.99 -12.46
CA THR A 550 -28.26 6.75 -11.81
C THR A 550 -27.70 5.76 -12.81
N GLU A 551 -26.59 5.11 -12.45
CA GLU A 551 -25.95 4.05 -13.24
C GLU A 551 -25.47 2.96 -12.28
N ASN A 552 -25.86 1.69 -12.54
CA ASN A 552 -25.33 0.52 -11.80
C ASN A 552 -25.39 0.63 -10.26
N GLY A 553 -26.42 1.27 -9.70
CA GLY A 553 -26.55 1.47 -8.24
C GLY A 553 -25.78 2.65 -7.66
N TYR A 554 -25.30 3.57 -8.51
CA TYR A 554 -24.67 4.83 -8.11
C TYR A 554 -25.46 6.03 -8.62
N ILE A 555 -25.53 7.11 -7.81
CA ILE A 555 -25.91 8.42 -8.32
C ILE A 555 -24.69 8.98 -9.04
N VAL A 556 -24.89 9.45 -10.27
CA VAL A 556 -23.80 9.95 -11.12
C VAL A 556 -23.89 11.45 -11.22
N VAL A 557 -22.77 12.12 -10.95
CA VAL A 557 -22.57 13.54 -11.24
C VAL A 557 -21.31 13.68 -12.08
N ASP A 558 -21.49 14.06 -13.34
CA ASP A 558 -20.41 14.32 -14.28
C ASP A 558 -19.95 15.78 -14.22
N GLU A 559 -18.71 16.02 -14.62
CA GLU A 559 -18.10 17.37 -14.73
C GLU A 559 -18.15 18.21 -13.45
N VAL A 560 -18.00 17.57 -12.28
CA VAL A 560 -17.82 18.29 -11.01
C VAL A 560 -16.50 19.07 -11.08
N GLY A 561 -16.60 20.40 -11.00
CA GLY A 561 -15.48 21.32 -11.09
C GLY A 561 -14.59 21.37 -9.84
N PRO A 562 -13.52 22.16 -9.88
CA PRO A 562 -12.60 22.34 -8.76
C PRO A 562 -13.26 23.04 -7.57
N GLY A 563 -12.71 22.81 -6.38
CA GLY A 563 -13.21 23.33 -5.11
C GLY A 563 -14.00 22.30 -4.32
N LYS A 564 -14.67 22.78 -3.27
CA LYS A 564 -15.43 21.94 -2.34
C LYS A 564 -16.84 21.69 -2.88
N SER A 565 -17.25 20.43 -2.86
CA SER A 565 -18.62 20.02 -3.17
C SER A 565 -19.12 19.06 -2.11
N ARG A 566 -20.35 19.29 -1.63
CA ARG A 566 -21.06 18.42 -0.70
C ARG A 566 -22.28 17.83 -1.39
N PHE A 567 -22.38 16.50 -1.38
CA PHE A 567 -23.48 15.73 -1.94
C PHE A 567 -24.28 15.09 -0.80
N ASP A 568 -25.57 15.42 -0.73
CA ASP A 568 -26.56 14.84 0.19
C ASP A 568 -27.64 14.16 -0.67
N PHE A 569 -27.91 12.88 -0.40
CA PHE A 569 -28.97 12.15 -1.10
C PHE A 569 -30.04 11.66 -0.12
N ARG A 570 -31.30 11.75 -0.54
CA ARG A 570 -32.45 11.37 0.29
C ARG A 570 -33.41 10.46 -0.47
N PRO A 571 -33.93 9.38 0.14
CA PRO A 571 -35.02 8.61 -0.44
C PRO A 571 -36.23 9.51 -0.72
N ARG A 572 -36.87 9.40 -1.89
CA ARG A 572 -38.04 10.22 -2.24
C ARG A 572 -39.23 10.04 -1.29
N ASN A 573 -39.34 8.87 -0.65
CA ASN A 573 -40.46 8.52 0.23
C ASN A 573 -40.31 9.01 1.69
N GLN A 574 -39.27 9.80 2.00
CA GLN A 574 -39.16 10.49 3.29
C GLN A 574 -39.53 11.97 3.10
N ASN A 575 -40.70 12.37 3.62
CA ASN A 575 -41.05 13.78 3.74
C ASN A 575 -40.12 14.50 4.73
N SER A 576 -39.91 15.79 4.49
CA SER A 576 -38.95 16.76 5.06
C SER A 576 -38.80 16.80 6.61
N PRO A 577 -37.77 17.47 7.14
CA PRO A 577 -36.75 16.92 8.02
C PRO A 577 -37.17 16.72 9.49
N ARG A 578 -36.70 15.63 10.11
CA ARG A 578 -36.37 15.68 11.55
C ARG A 578 -35.05 16.44 11.64
N ALA A 579 -35.07 17.67 12.15
CA ALA A 579 -33.85 18.41 12.44
C ALA A 579 -32.91 17.52 13.25
N LEU A 580 -31.71 17.25 12.72
CA LEU A 580 -30.59 16.76 13.53
C LEU A 580 -30.22 17.91 14.47
N ARG A 581 -30.90 17.99 15.62
CA ARG A 581 -30.36 18.71 16.77
C ARG A 581 -29.18 17.89 17.27
N PRO A 582 -27.99 18.48 17.45
CA PRO A 582 -26.95 17.81 18.21
C PRO A 582 -27.45 17.73 19.67
N GLU A 583 -27.88 16.54 20.12
CA GLU A 583 -27.97 16.26 21.55
C GLU A 583 -26.54 16.12 22.09
N ILE A 584 -25.90 17.25 22.32
CA ILE A 584 -24.82 17.32 23.31
C ILE A 584 -25.54 17.32 24.66
N LYS A 585 -25.60 16.16 25.32
CA LYS A 585 -25.84 16.14 26.76
C LYS A 585 -24.59 16.70 27.43
N SER A 586 -24.58 18.01 27.64
CA SER A 586 -23.63 18.65 28.54
C SER A 586 -23.97 18.23 29.97
N ALA A 587 -23.06 17.48 30.60
CA ALA A 587 -23.01 17.43 32.05
C ALA A 587 -22.35 18.74 32.52
N SER A 588 -23.14 19.63 33.12
CA SER A 588 -22.65 20.87 33.72
C SER A 588 -21.73 20.59 34.91
N PRO A 589 -20.53 21.19 34.99
CA PRO A 589 -19.89 21.53 36.25
C PRO A 589 -20.49 22.83 36.79
N ARG A 590 -20.68 22.91 38.11
CA ARG A 590 -21.16 24.10 38.81
C ARG A 590 -20.24 25.31 38.58
N GLN A 591 -20.87 26.46 38.39
CA GLN A 591 -20.29 27.80 38.38
C GLN A 591 -19.66 28.18 39.74
N THR A 592 -18.59 28.96 39.68
CA THR A 592 -18.33 30.25 40.36
C THR A 592 -17.04 30.80 39.75
N GLY A 593 -16.88 32.03 39.28
CA GLY A 593 -17.66 33.26 39.27
C GLY A 593 -16.77 34.37 38.69
N GLU A 594 -17.41 35.49 38.36
CA GLU A 594 -16.86 36.84 38.07
C GLU A 594 -16.50 37.23 36.62
N GLU A 595 -17.21 38.30 36.21
CA GLU A 595 -17.27 39.06 34.96
C GLU A 595 -16.22 40.22 34.93
N PRO A 596 -16.29 41.23 34.02
CA PRO A 596 -16.22 41.22 32.55
C PRO A 596 -15.22 42.27 31.99
N CYS A 597 -14.92 42.23 30.68
CA CYS A 597 -15.18 43.34 29.73
C CYS A 597 -14.28 43.36 28.47
N ALA A 598 -14.97 43.66 27.36
CA ALA A 598 -14.59 44.50 26.21
C ALA A 598 -14.05 43.84 24.92
N ASN A 599 -14.97 43.78 23.95
CA ASN A 599 -14.86 44.14 22.53
C ASN A 599 -13.75 43.54 21.67
N LEU A 600 -14.13 42.81 20.61
CA LEU A 600 -13.61 42.99 19.23
C LEU A 600 -14.57 42.34 18.19
N ARG A 601 -14.49 42.84 16.94
CA ARG A 601 -15.47 42.83 15.83
C ARG A 601 -15.31 41.62 14.87
N PRO A 602 -16.20 41.41 13.86
CA PRO A 602 -16.47 40.09 13.27
C PRO A 602 -15.37 39.62 12.30
N GLY A 603 -14.81 38.46 12.59
CA GLY A 603 -13.80 37.79 11.78
C GLY A 603 -13.44 36.42 12.34
N ASP A 604 -14.43 35.54 12.57
CA ASP A 604 -14.22 34.17 13.04
C ASP A 604 -15.18 33.19 12.34
N ILE A 605 -14.76 32.64 11.20
CA ILE A 605 -15.26 31.34 10.71
C ILE A 605 -14.05 30.52 10.28
N TYR A 606 -13.28 30.05 11.26
CA TYR A 606 -12.38 28.90 11.15
C TYR A 606 -12.13 28.39 12.57
N ASP A 607 -13.03 27.55 13.08
CA ASP A 607 -12.70 26.72 14.23
C ASP A 607 -12.16 25.37 13.72
N SER A 608 -10.85 25.33 13.52
CA SER A 608 -10.07 24.12 13.29
C SER A 608 -9.54 23.50 14.59
N SER A 609 -10.07 23.89 15.77
CA SER A 609 -9.48 23.54 17.06
C SER A 609 -10.02 22.27 17.74
N ILE A 610 -10.91 21.50 17.10
CA ILE A 610 -11.35 20.21 17.66
C ILE A 610 -10.35 19.06 17.39
N TRP A 611 -9.42 19.19 16.44
CA TRP A 611 -8.54 18.05 16.08
C TRP A 611 -7.11 18.42 15.64
N THR A 612 -6.52 19.48 16.19
CA THR A 612 -5.07 19.72 16.08
C THR A 612 -4.32 19.05 17.23
N SER A 613 -4.01 17.76 17.06
CA SER A 613 -2.87 17.16 17.75
C SER A 613 -1.99 16.45 16.72
N ASN A 614 -0.93 17.15 16.32
CA ASN A 614 0.25 16.50 15.74
C ASN A 614 0.94 15.73 16.87
N SER A 615 0.58 14.47 17.03
CA SER A 615 1.36 13.50 17.78
C SER A 615 1.33 12.17 17.04
N ALA A 616 2.50 11.59 16.84
CA ALA A 616 2.65 10.24 16.31
C ALA A 616 1.74 9.28 17.11
N PRO A 617 1.10 8.27 16.47
CA PRO A 617 0.19 7.37 17.16
C PRO A 617 0.92 6.61 18.28
N GLN A 618 0.62 6.97 19.52
CA GLN A 618 1.05 6.21 20.70
C GLN A 618 0.15 4.97 20.85
N TYR A 619 0.64 3.81 20.45
CA TYR A 619 -0.01 2.53 20.74
C TYR A 619 0.29 2.13 22.20
N HIS A 620 -0.59 2.49 23.14
CA HIS A 620 -0.55 1.96 24.50
C HIS A 620 -1.33 0.65 24.59
N LEU A 621 -0.63 -0.48 24.49
CA LEU A 621 -1.13 -1.80 24.88
C LEU A 621 -1.22 -1.89 26.41
N ARG A 622 -2.44 -1.83 26.98
CA ARG A 622 -2.69 -2.34 28.33
C ARG A 622 -2.88 -3.85 28.25
N LEU A 623 -1.83 -4.60 28.51
CA LEU A 623 -1.92 -6.03 28.81
C LEU A 623 -2.66 -6.20 30.15
N ARG A 624 -3.92 -6.65 30.11
CA ARG A 624 -4.52 -7.31 31.27
C ARG A 624 -4.05 -8.75 31.26
N MET A 625 -3.10 -9.08 32.13
CA MET A 625 -2.88 -10.47 32.53
C MET A 625 -4.11 -10.93 33.29
N LEU A 626 -4.83 -11.91 32.75
CA LEU A 626 -5.76 -12.73 33.51
C LEU A 626 -4.99 -13.97 33.93
N GLY A 627 -4.95 -14.21 35.24
CA GLY A 627 -4.53 -15.49 35.83
C GLY A 627 -5.62 -16.54 35.74
#